data_AF-A0A1M7Z2L6-F1
#
_entry.id   AF-A0A1M7Z2L6-F1
#
_cell.length_a   1.000
_cell.length_b   1.000
_cell.length_c   1.000
_cell.angle_alpha   90.00
_cell.angle_beta   90.00
_cell.angle_gamma   90.00
#
_symmetry.space_group_name_H-M   'P 1'
#
loop_
_entity.id
_entity.type
_entity.pdbx_description
1 polymer ?
#
loop_
_entity_poly.entity_id
_entity_poly.type
_entity_poly.pdbx_seq_one_letter_code
_entity_poly.pdbx_strand_id
1 'polypeptide(L)'
;MNKWVLLSAAIASVAGIGYVIYRAATGSTATSGTGENIVRSNQPRGVRNNNPLNIRDNGTDWRGMCEINTDPSFVQFESAEYGFRAGARILRTYYRSGYKTLSQMISRWAPVSENDTATYIRNVSNWTGIGPHQTIDVYDRNTLSNVLLAMSRQESGPYYDIGTARDGVMLA
;
A
#
# COMPACT_ATOMS: atom_id res chain seq x y z
N MET A 1 -27.42 -29.63 37.40
CA MET A 1 -26.87 -29.70 36.03
C MET A 1 -27.68 -28.81 35.12
N ASN A 2 -27.01 -27.75 34.66
CA ASN A 2 -27.11 -27.00 33.40
C ASN A 2 -28.43 -26.31 33.03
N LYS A 3 -28.40 -24.97 33.14
CA LYS A 3 -29.35 -24.01 32.57
C LYS A 3 -28.79 -23.44 31.25
N TRP A 4 -29.61 -23.52 30.21
CA TRP A 4 -29.83 -22.60 29.07
C TRP A 4 -28.89 -21.41 28.85
N VAL A 5 -28.36 -21.28 27.62
CA VAL A 5 -28.16 -20.01 26.90
C VAL A 5 -28.40 -20.24 25.39
N LEU A 6 -29.21 -19.36 24.80
CA LEU A 6 -29.56 -19.21 23.38
C LEU A 6 -28.55 -18.30 22.63
N LEU A 7 -28.79 -18.14 21.33
CA LEU A 7 -28.20 -17.20 20.34
C LEU A 7 -26.95 -17.71 19.60
N SER A 8 -26.75 -17.46 18.31
CA SER A 8 -27.57 -16.95 17.20
C SER A 8 -26.78 -17.19 15.91
N ALA A 9 -27.49 -17.33 14.81
CA ALA A 9 -26.98 -17.56 13.47
C ALA A 9 -26.09 -16.41 12.93
N ALA A 10 -25.13 -16.75 12.08
CA ALA A 10 -24.69 -15.87 11.00
C ALA A 10 -24.27 -16.69 9.77
N ILE A 11 -24.92 -16.34 8.68
CA ILE A 11 -24.84 -16.87 7.32
C ILE A 11 -23.48 -16.50 6.72
N ALA A 12 -22.74 -17.47 6.18
CA ALA A 12 -21.62 -17.21 5.28
C ALA A 12 -22.00 -17.71 3.89
N SER A 13 -22.45 -16.79 3.04
CA SER A 13 -22.86 -17.06 1.66
C SER A 13 -21.73 -16.70 0.68
N VAL A 14 -21.37 -17.74 -0.08
CA VAL A 14 -21.21 -17.76 -1.55
C VAL A 14 -19.86 -17.32 -2.15
N ALA A 15 -19.33 -18.28 -2.90
CA ALA A 15 -18.19 -18.24 -3.79
C ALA A 15 -18.46 -17.51 -5.11
N GLY A 16 -17.38 -17.04 -5.74
CA GLY A 16 -17.25 -16.87 -7.18
C GLY A 16 -17.16 -15.43 -7.68
N ILE A 17 -16.05 -15.10 -8.35
CA ILE A 17 -15.98 -14.66 -9.76
C ILE A 17 -14.65 -13.94 -10.04
N GLY A 18 -13.92 -14.43 -11.07
CA GLY A 18 -13.12 -13.60 -11.98
C GLY A 18 -11.62 -13.46 -11.70
N TYR A 19 -10.81 -14.42 -12.15
CA TYR A 19 -9.39 -14.16 -12.43
C TYR A 19 -9.27 -13.69 -13.89
N VAL A 20 -8.90 -12.43 -14.11
CA VAL A 20 -8.58 -11.91 -15.46
C VAL A 20 -7.08 -11.67 -15.53
N ILE A 21 -6.40 -12.42 -16.39
CA ILE A 21 -4.99 -12.25 -16.72
C ILE A 21 -4.91 -11.17 -17.80
N TYR A 22 -4.10 -10.13 -17.60
CA TYR A 22 -3.63 -9.30 -18.70
C TYR A 22 -2.10 -9.38 -18.82
N ARG A 23 -1.66 -9.67 -20.05
CA ARG A 23 -0.26 -9.69 -20.49
C ARG A 23 -0.05 -8.50 -21.43
N ALA A 24 1.15 -7.91 -21.34
CA ALA A 24 1.68 -6.69 -21.96
C ALA A 24 1.22 -6.33 -23.38
N ALA A 25 1.10 -5.04 -23.69
CA ALA A 25 2.11 -4.26 -24.43
C ALA A 25 1.57 -2.89 -24.92
N THR A 26 2.47 -1.91 -24.86
CA THR A 26 2.51 -0.56 -25.47
C THR A 26 1.54 -0.24 -26.62
N GLY A 27 0.86 0.91 -26.51
CA GLY A 27 0.20 1.60 -27.61
C GLY A 27 -0.56 2.84 -27.12
N SER A 28 0.02 4.02 -27.31
CA SER A 28 -0.66 5.30 -27.08
C SER A 28 -1.70 5.54 -28.17
N THR A 29 -2.97 5.66 -27.80
CA THR A 29 -4.00 6.39 -28.57
C THR A 29 -5.04 6.93 -27.61
N ALA A 30 -5.22 8.26 -27.63
CA ALA A 30 -6.26 8.96 -26.90
C ALA A 30 -7.66 8.53 -27.40
N THR A 31 -8.50 8.03 -26.49
CA THR A 31 -9.97 7.98 -26.65
C THR A 31 -10.63 8.14 -25.27
N SER A 32 -10.90 9.41 -24.95
CA SER A 32 -12.18 9.92 -24.45
C SER A 32 -12.81 9.33 -23.18
N GLY A 33 -12.36 9.84 -22.02
CA GLY A 33 -13.19 10.52 -21.01
C GLY A 33 -14.15 9.71 -20.11
N THR A 34 -14.87 8.73 -20.65
CA THR A 34 -15.87 7.94 -19.90
C THR A 34 -15.32 6.57 -19.49
N GLY A 35 -14.60 5.88 -20.38
CA GLY A 35 -13.99 4.58 -20.09
C GLY A 35 -12.90 4.65 -19.01
N GLU A 36 -11.97 5.61 -19.13
CA GLU A 36 -10.87 5.79 -18.16
C GLU A 36 -11.39 6.18 -16.76
N ASN A 37 -12.43 7.03 -16.69
CA ASN A 37 -13.05 7.42 -15.43
C ASN A 37 -13.77 6.26 -14.73
N ILE A 38 -14.46 5.39 -15.48
CA ILE A 38 -15.11 4.20 -14.93
C ILE A 38 -14.08 3.16 -14.46
N VAL A 39 -12.98 2.99 -15.21
CA VAL A 39 -11.89 2.09 -14.81
C VAL A 39 -11.25 2.59 -13.51
N ARG A 40 -10.99 3.90 -13.37
CA ARG A 40 -10.43 4.46 -12.13
C ARG A 40 -11.41 4.38 -10.96
N SER A 41 -12.71 4.63 -11.14
CA SER A 41 -13.66 4.59 -10.03
C SER A 41 -13.76 3.20 -9.38
N ASN A 42 -13.54 2.13 -10.15
CA ASN A 42 -13.56 0.75 -9.67
C ASN A 42 -12.21 0.27 -9.07
N GLN A 43 -11.15 1.08 -9.12
CA GLN A 43 -9.87 0.76 -8.49
C GLN A 43 -9.90 1.03 -6.99
N PRO A 44 -9.03 0.38 -6.18
CA PRO A 44 -8.86 0.71 -4.76
C PRO A 44 -8.52 2.20 -4.55
N ARG A 45 -8.94 2.74 -3.41
CA ARG A 45 -8.76 4.16 -3.05
C ARG A 45 -7.31 4.62 -3.16
N GLY A 46 -6.34 3.83 -2.68
CA GLY A 46 -4.92 4.13 -2.80
C GLY A 46 -4.47 4.31 -4.25
N VAL A 47 -5.03 3.52 -5.18
CA VAL A 47 -4.74 3.65 -6.61
C VAL A 47 -5.33 4.93 -7.19
N ARG A 48 -6.60 5.23 -6.87
CA ARG A 48 -7.27 6.46 -7.31
C ARG A 48 -6.58 7.73 -6.81
N ASN A 49 -6.05 7.68 -5.60
CA ASN A 49 -5.39 8.81 -4.94
C ASN A 49 -3.89 8.91 -5.27
N ASN A 50 -3.34 8.04 -6.12
CA ASN A 50 -1.89 7.88 -6.32
C ASN A 50 -1.12 7.71 -4.99
N ASN A 51 -1.76 7.09 -4.01
CA ASN A 51 -1.27 6.88 -2.66
C ASN A 51 -1.13 5.36 -2.41
N PRO A 52 -0.09 4.72 -2.96
CA PRO A 52 0.08 3.27 -2.99
C PRO A 52 0.10 2.62 -1.60
N LEU A 53 0.44 3.39 -0.56
CA LEU A 53 0.58 2.93 0.83
C LEU A 53 -0.53 3.44 1.77
N ASN A 54 -1.59 4.04 1.23
CA ASN A 54 -2.69 4.62 2.01
C ASN A 54 -2.21 5.56 3.14
N ILE A 55 -1.26 6.46 2.84
CA ILE A 55 -0.76 7.46 3.80
C ILE A 55 -1.91 8.41 4.17
N ARG A 56 -2.23 8.48 5.45
CA ARG A 56 -3.26 9.39 5.98
C ARG A 56 -2.81 10.83 5.89
N ASP A 57 -3.76 11.71 5.60
CA ASP A 57 -3.52 13.15 5.69
C ASP A 57 -3.50 13.56 7.17
N ASN A 58 -2.43 14.23 7.57
CA ASN A 58 -2.22 14.76 8.92
C ASN A 58 -1.69 16.20 8.89
N GLY A 59 -1.83 16.91 7.77
CA GLY A 59 -1.32 18.26 7.56
C GLY A 59 0.18 18.34 7.22
N THR A 60 0.84 17.21 6.96
CA THR A 60 2.21 17.21 6.44
C THR A 60 2.21 17.69 4.99
N ASP A 61 2.98 18.73 4.69
CA ASP A 61 3.19 19.20 3.32
C ASP A 61 4.15 18.24 2.57
N TRP A 62 3.56 17.41 1.71
CA TRP A 62 4.32 16.47 0.89
C TRP A 62 4.57 17.04 -0.51
N ARG A 63 5.84 17.03 -0.93
CA ARG A 63 6.17 17.25 -2.36
C ARG A 63 5.37 16.27 -3.24
N GLY A 64 4.64 16.84 -4.21
CA GLY A 64 3.80 16.13 -5.16
C GLY A 64 2.41 15.79 -4.64
N MET A 65 1.98 16.38 -3.52
CA MET A 65 0.58 16.36 -3.08
C MET A 65 -0.26 17.27 -4.00
N CYS A 66 -1.48 16.85 -4.32
CA CYS A 66 -2.42 17.68 -5.07
C CYS A 66 -2.80 18.93 -4.26
N GLU A 67 -2.90 20.08 -4.92
CA GLU A 67 -3.33 21.34 -4.28
C GLU A 67 -4.75 21.23 -3.69
N ILE A 68 -5.64 20.53 -4.40
CA ILE A 68 -6.98 20.20 -3.93
C ILE A 68 -7.01 18.72 -3.59
N ASN A 69 -7.06 18.40 -2.30
CA ASN A 69 -7.29 17.04 -1.82
C ASN A 69 -8.80 16.79 -1.66
N THR A 70 -9.36 15.91 -2.47
CA THR A 70 -10.79 15.55 -2.40
C THR A 70 -11.06 14.39 -1.43
N ASP A 71 -10.02 13.72 -0.93
CA ASP A 71 -10.14 12.66 0.06
C ASP A 71 -9.96 13.25 1.48
N PRO A 72 -10.95 13.11 2.38
CA PRO A 72 -10.91 13.78 3.69
C PRO A 72 -9.94 13.12 4.69
N SER A 73 -9.41 11.93 4.40
CA SER A 73 -8.63 11.15 5.37
C SER A 73 -7.24 10.75 4.87
N PHE A 74 -7.00 10.84 3.56
CA PHE A 74 -5.78 10.35 2.94
C PHE A 74 -5.22 11.36 1.96
N VAL A 75 -3.90 11.37 1.84
CA VAL A 75 -3.22 12.26 0.90
C VAL A 75 -3.54 11.82 -0.53
N GLN A 76 -3.78 12.79 -1.41
CA GLN A 76 -3.80 12.60 -2.86
C GLN A 76 -2.50 13.16 -3.45
N PHE A 77 -1.84 12.35 -4.28
CA PHE A 77 -0.61 12.74 -4.96
C PHE A 77 -0.86 12.98 -6.45
N GLU A 78 -0.05 13.83 -7.06
CA GLU A 78 -0.03 14.08 -8.51
C GLU A 78 0.31 12.80 -9.29
N SER A 79 1.16 11.94 -8.71
CA SER A 79 1.57 10.66 -9.29
C SER A 79 1.93 9.63 -8.22
N ALA A 80 1.91 8.34 -8.59
CA ALA A 80 2.16 7.25 -7.65
C ALA A 80 3.62 7.24 -7.14
N GLU A 81 4.56 7.74 -7.95
CA GLU A 81 5.96 7.92 -7.58
C GLU A 81 6.08 8.87 -6.38
N TYR A 82 5.27 9.94 -6.32
CA TYR A 82 5.25 10.83 -5.15
C TYR A 82 4.68 10.16 -3.90
N GLY A 83 3.70 9.26 -4.05
CA GLY A 83 3.21 8.44 -2.96
C GLY A 83 4.25 7.43 -2.44
N PHE A 84 4.97 6.76 -3.34
CA PHE A 84 6.11 5.90 -2.96
C PHE A 84 7.25 6.70 -2.31
N ARG A 85 7.54 7.89 -2.82
CA ARG A 85 8.50 8.83 -2.23
C ARG A 85 8.13 9.17 -0.79
N ALA A 86 6.86 9.50 -0.53
CA ALA A 86 6.38 9.76 0.83
C ALA A 86 6.61 8.54 1.74
N GLY A 87 6.27 7.33 1.27
CA GLY A 87 6.58 6.08 1.94
C GLY A 87 8.06 5.89 2.28
N ALA A 88 8.94 6.15 1.31
CA ALA A 88 10.39 6.10 1.49
C ALA A 88 10.88 7.05 2.60
N ARG A 89 10.37 8.29 2.64
CA ARG A 89 10.71 9.25 3.70
C ARG A 89 10.23 8.81 5.08
N ILE A 90 9.06 8.19 5.16
CA ILE A 90 8.53 7.65 6.43
C ILE A 90 9.42 6.50 6.92
N LEU A 91 9.73 5.51 6.07
CA LEU A 91 10.58 4.38 6.48
C LEU A 91 12.00 4.81 6.84
N ARG A 92 12.59 5.79 6.13
CA ARG A 92 13.86 6.39 6.53
C ARG A 92 13.78 7.08 7.89
N THR A 93 12.63 7.69 8.20
CA THR A 93 12.39 8.28 9.53
C THR A 93 12.29 7.22 10.61
N TYR A 94 11.56 6.13 10.37
CA TYR A 94 11.50 5.00 11.29
C TYR A 94 12.89 4.40 11.53
N TYR A 95 13.67 4.24 10.46
CA TYR A 95 15.05 3.77 10.55
C TYR A 95 15.91 4.66 11.44
N ARG A 96 15.87 5.99 11.28
CA ARG A 96 16.59 6.93 12.15
C ARG A 96 16.13 6.85 13.61
N SER A 97 14.86 6.52 13.84
CA SER A 97 14.29 6.32 15.19
C SER A 97 14.53 4.92 15.77
N GLY A 98 15.34 4.07 15.15
CA GLY A 98 15.73 2.77 15.70
C GLY A 98 14.86 1.58 15.27
N TYR A 99 13.89 1.77 14.38
CA TYR A 99 13.10 0.68 13.81
C TYR A 99 13.85 0.14 12.59
N LYS A 100 14.52 -0.99 12.74
CA LYS A 100 15.51 -1.52 11.77
C LYS A 100 15.05 -2.75 11.00
N THR A 101 13.96 -3.39 11.41
CA THR A 101 13.44 -4.63 10.82
C THR A 101 12.04 -4.46 10.25
N LEU A 102 11.61 -5.38 9.38
CA LEU A 102 10.24 -5.40 8.86
C LEU A 102 9.20 -5.45 9.98
N SER A 103 9.41 -6.33 10.98
CA SER A 103 8.51 -6.47 12.13
C SER A 103 8.36 -5.16 12.89
N GLN A 104 9.45 -4.41 13.10
CA GLN A 104 9.43 -3.12 13.78
C GLN A 104 8.75 -2.03 12.96
N MET A 105 9.12 -1.89 11.68
CA MET A 105 8.58 -0.85 10.81
C MET A 105 7.09 -1.05 10.53
N ILE A 106 6.67 -2.28 10.23
CA ILE A 106 5.27 -2.60 9.93
C ILE A 106 4.40 -2.53 11.18
N SER A 107 4.88 -2.98 12.35
CA SER A 107 4.12 -2.81 13.59
C SER A 107 3.89 -1.34 13.95
N ARG A 108 4.84 -0.47 13.58
CA ARG A 108 4.66 0.98 13.72
C ARG A 108 3.72 1.56 12.66
N TRP A 109 3.74 1.03 11.44
CA TRP A 109 2.90 1.47 10.34
C TRP A 109 1.42 1.07 10.52
N ALA A 110 1.18 -0.16 10.95
CA ALA A 110 -0.13 -0.80 11.08
C ALA A 110 -0.21 -1.53 12.43
N PRO A 111 -0.56 -0.83 13.53
CA PRO A 111 -0.59 -1.43 14.87
C PRO A 111 -1.70 -2.48 15.01
N VAL A 112 -1.47 -3.46 15.89
CA VAL A 112 -2.34 -4.64 16.10
C VAL A 112 -3.74 -4.31 16.63
N SER A 113 -3.92 -3.12 17.23
CA SER A 113 -5.23 -2.67 17.70
C SER A 113 -6.22 -2.43 16.56
N GLU A 114 -5.71 -2.23 15.33
CA GLU A 114 -6.51 -1.83 14.17
C GLU A 114 -6.33 -2.77 12.97
N ASN A 115 -5.32 -3.66 12.99
CA ASN A 115 -4.89 -4.44 11.83
C ASN A 115 -4.45 -5.85 12.21
N ASP A 116 -4.47 -6.78 11.24
CA ASP A 116 -3.72 -8.04 11.34
C ASP A 116 -2.25 -7.81 10.95
N THR A 117 -1.51 -7.18 11.85
CA THR A 117 -0.09 -6.85 11.69
C THR A 117 0.77 -8.10 11.45
N ALA A 118 0.41 -9.24 12.05
CA ALA A 118 1.16 -10.48 11.89
C ALA A 118 1.06 -11.01 10.46
N THR A 119 -0.13 -10.97 9.86
CA THR A 119 -0.31 -11.29 8.43
C THR A 119 0.40 -10.29 7.53
N TYR A 120 0.37 -8.99 7.85
CA TYR A 120 1.11 -7.98 7.09
C TYR A 120 2.61 -8.30 7.05
N ILE A 121 3.25 -8.47 8.22
CA ILE A 121 4.68 -8.79 8.32
C ILE A 121 5.03 -10.05 7.52
N ARG A 122 4.22 -11.10 7.67
CA ARG A 122 4.41 -12.36 6.93
C ARG A 122 4.31 -12.17 5.42
N ASN A 123 3.32 -11.42 4.94
CA ASN A 123 3.15 -11.17 3.51
C ASN A 123 4.32 -10.37 2.93
N VAL A 124 4.73 -9.28 3.57
CA VAL A 124 5.87 -8.47 3.12
C VAL A 124 7.16 -9.26 3.17
N SER A 125 7.39 -10.04 4.23
CA SER A 125 8.55 -10.93 4.34
C SER A 125 8.58 -11.93 3.18
N ASN A 126 7.46 -12.60 2.88
CA ASN A 126 7.37 -13.55 1.79
C ASN A 126 7.59 -12.92 0.40
N TRP A 127 7.05 -11.72 0.16
CA TRP A 127 7.19 -11.06 -1.14
C TRP A 127 8.57 -10.44 -1.38
N THR A 128 9.27 -10.08 -0.31
CA THR A 128 10.62 -9.48 -0.40
C THR A 128 11.74 -10.50 -0.24
N GLY A 129 11.47 -11.66 0.38
CA GLY A 129 12.48 -12.63 0.80
C GLY A 129 13.29 -12.20 2.04
N ILE A 130 12.94 -11.07 2.67
CA ILE A 130 13.62 -10.55 3.85
C ILE A 130 12.98 -11.12 5.10
N GLY A 131 13.79 -11.65 6.03
CA GLY A 131 13.27 -12.17 7.30
C GLY A 131 12.61 -11.08 8.17
N PRO A 132 11.56 -11.38 8.95
CA PRO A 132 10.82 -10.37 9.71
C PRO A 132 11.66 -9.63 10.74
N HIS A 133 12.72 -10.27 11.27
CA HIS A 133 13.66 -9.72 12.24
C HIS A 133 15.03 -9.38 11.65
N GLN A 134 15.19 -9.51 10.33
CA GLN A 134 16.41 -9.10 9.64
C GLN A 134 16.47 -7.57 9.58
N THR A 135 17.64 -7.02 9.90
CA THR A 135 17.90 -5.59 9.69
C THR A 135 17.91 -5.29 8.20
N ILE A 136 17.18 -4.24 7.80
CA ILE A 136 17.15 -3.76 6.41
C ILE A 136 17.92 -2.45 6.29
N ASP A 137 18.59 -2.24 5.16
CA ASP A 137 19.14 -0.93 4.80
C ASP A 137 18.13 -0.17 3.96
N VAL A 138 17.56 0.90 4.52
CA VAL A 138 16.60 1.79 3.85
C VAL A 138 17.27 2.82 2.93
N TYR A 139 18.60 2.84 2.86
CA TYR A 139 19.34 3.66 1.90
C TYR A 139 19.75 2.87 0.66
N ASP A 140 19.76 1.54 0.72
CA ASP A 140 19.80 0.70 -0.47
C ASP A 140 18.49 0.83 -1.24
N ARG A 141 18.60 1.36 -2.47
CA ARG A 141 17.43 1.70 -3.29
C ARG A 141 16.63 0.46 -3.66
N ASN A 142 17.30 -0.65 -3.95
CA ASN A 142 16.64 -1.89 -4.36
C ASN A 142 15.85 -2.49 -3.19
N THR A 143 16.46 -2.57 -2.01
CA THR A 143 15.84 -3.04 -0.78
C THR A 143 14.61 -2.20 -0.45
N LEU A 144 14.76 -0.88 -0.40
CA LEU A 144 13.63 -0.01 -0.04
C LEU A 144 12.50 -0.08 -1.07
N SER A 145 12.81 -0.12 -2.37
CA SER A 145 11.80 -0.22 -3.43
C SER A 145 11.01 -1.52 -3.33
N ASN A 146 11.69 -2.66 -3.09
CA ASN A 146 11.05 -3.95 -2.90
C ASN A 146 10.14 -3.96 -1.66
N VAL A 147 10.59 -3.39 -0.54
CA VAL A 147 9.79 -3.29 0.69
C VAL A 147 8.54 -2.43 0.46
N LEU A 148 8.70 -1.24 -0.14
CA LEU A 148 7.57 -0.35 -0.39
C LEU A 148 6.57 -0.95 -1.39
N LEU A 149 7.05 -1.62 -2.45
CA LEU A 149 6.18 -2.31 -3.39
C LEU A 149 5.38 -3.43 -2.69
N ALA A 150 6.04 -4.22 -1.83
CA ALA A 150 5.39 -5.27 -1.06
C ALA A 150 4.35 -4.69 -0.08
N MET A 151 4.65 -3.59 0.60
CA MET A 151 3.67 -2.88 1.44
C MET A 151 2.51 -2.36 0.60
N SER A 152 2.77 -1.77 -0.56
CA SER A 152 1.72 -1.29 -1.46
C SER A 152 0.79 -2.40 -1.93
N ARG A 153 1.32 -3.59 -2.20
CA ARG A 153 0.51 -4.76 -2.52
C ARG A 153 -0.44 -5.15 -1.39
N GLN A 154 -0.01 -5.02 -0.13
CA GLN A 154 -0.86 -5.26 1.04
C GLN A 154 -1.97 -4.20 1.16
N GLU A 155 -1.64 -2.93 0.88
CA GLU A 155 -2.52 -1.77 1.09
C GLU A 155 -3.53 -1.54 -0.03
N SER A 156 -3.06 -1.66 -1.27
CA SER A 156 -3.76 -1.22 -2.47
C SER A 156 -3.91 -2.33 -3.51
N GLY A 157 -3.32 -3.51 -3.28
CA GLY A 157 -3.29 -4.60 -4.24
C GLY A 157 -2.17 -4.47 -5.29
N PRO A 158 -2.06 -5.45 -6.22
CA PRO A 158 -0.94 -5.55 -7.16
C PRO A 158 -1.12 -4.63 -8.39
N TYR A 159 -1.21 -3.32 -8.19
CA TYR A 159 -1.43 -2.34 -9.27
C TYR A 159 -0.18 -1.61 -9.74
N TYR A 160 0.92 -1.74 -9.01
CA TYR A 160 2.17 -1.05 -9.28
C TYR A 160 3.28 -2.04 -9.60
N ASP A 161 4.25 -1.60 -10.39
CA ASP A 161 5.47 -2.35 -10.66
C ASP A 161 6.65 -1.81 -9.85
N ILE A 162 7.77 -2.54 -9.93
CA ILE A 162 9.00 -2.16 -9.24
C ILE A 162 9.63 -0.88 -9.81
N GLY A 163 9.34 -0.52 -11.06
CA GLY A 163 9.81 0.71 -11.69
C GLY A 163 9.23 1.93 -10.98
N THR A 164 7.90 1.99 -10.86
CA THR A 164 7.21 3.09 -10.15
C THR A 164 7.69 3.23 -8.70
N ALA A 165 7.83 2.12 -7.97
CA ALA A 165 8.33 2.15 -6.60
C ALA A 165 9.78 2.68 -6.53
N ARG A 166 10.64 2.24 -7.45
CA ARG A 166 12.03 2.68 -7.54
C ARG A 166 12.15 4.15 -7.90
N ASP A 167 11.34 4.63 -8.83
CA ASP A 167 11.32 6.04 -9.23
C ASP A 167 10.90 6.93 -8.06
N GLY A 168 9.90 6.52 -7.28
CA GLY A 168 9.53 7.19 -6.02
C GLY A 168 10.67 7.20 -4.99
N VAL A 169 11.37 6.08 -4.81
CA VAL A 169 12.55 6.01 -3.91
C VAL A 169 13.68 6.94 -4.36
N MET A 170 13.87 7.15 -5.66
CA MET A 170 14.88 8.07 -6.20
C MET A 170 14.54 9.54 -5.97
N LEU A 171 13.26 9.88 -5.80
CA LEU A 171 12.80 11.25 -5.50
C LEU A 171 12.87 11.62 -4.00
N ALA A 172 13.20 10.65 -3.13
CA ALA A 172 13.06 10.73 -1.67
C ALA A 172 14.30 11.23 -0.93
#